data_AF-A0A1I7BBI4-F1
#
_entry.id   AF-A0A1I7BBI4-F1
#
_cell.length_a   1.000
_cell.length_b   1.000
_cell.length_c   1.000
_cell.angle_alpha   90.00
_cell.angle_beta   90.00
_cell.angle_gamma   90.00
#
_symmetry.space_group_name_H-M   'P 1'
#
loop_
_entity.id
_entity.type
_entity.pdbx_description
1 polymer ?
#
loop_
_entity_poly.entity_id
_entity_poly.type
_entity_poly.pdbx_seq_one_letter_code
_entity_poly.pdbx_strand_id
1 'polypeptide(L)'
;MMTPFEFDDQMVSRDAIVDRLRKYGFIEIATLNHFLYFFCGIVPDRASYLYIKEKLQECLDIHNNGSDYFLEIHRLVQDIDYAMSI
;
A
#
# COMPACT_ATOMS: atom_id res chain seq x y z
N MET A 1 -27.03 -19.84 -2.99
CA MET A 1 -26.06 -19.71 -1.89
C MET A 1 -24.73 -19.37 -2.54
N MET A 2 -24.25 -18.14 -2.38
CA MET A 2 -23.04 -17.62 -3.04
C MET A 2 -21.89 -17.71 -2.01
N THR A 3 -20.76 -18.29 -2.39
CA THR A 3 -19.58 -18.44 -1.53
C THR A 3 -18.84 -17.11 -1.39
N PRO A 4 -18.36 -16.69 -0.18
CA PRO A 4 -17.84 -15.33 0.03
C PRO A 4 -16.33 -15.16 -0.21
N PHE A 5 -15.64 -16.13 -0.82
CA PHE A 5 -14.18 -16.15 -0.86
C PHE A 5 -13.66 -16.56 -2.24
N GLU A 6 -13.77 -15.64 -3.19
CA GLU A 6 -12.74 -15.48 -4.22
C GLU A 6 -12.25 -14.05 -4.05
N PHE A 7 -11.50 -13.80 -2.97
CA PHE A 7 -10.66 -12.62 -2.95
C PHE A 7 -9.61 -12.86 -4.02
N ASP A 8 -9.67 -12.04 -5.05
CA ASP A 8 -8.68 -11.96 -6.11
C ASP A 8 -7.28 -12.02 -5.47
N ASP A 9 -6.55 -13.11 -5.69
CA ASP A 9 -5.24 -13.42 -5.07
C ASP A 9 -4.15 -12.42 -5.52
N GLN A 10 -4.54 -11.38 -6.26
CA GLN A 10 -3.71 -10.36 -6.88
C GLN A 10 -3.93 -8.94 -6.34
N MET A 11 -4.95 -8.70 -5.49
CA MET A 11 -5.24 -7.37 -4.95
C MET A 11 -4.74 -7.18 -3.52
N VAL A 12 -4.05 -6.06 -3.26
CA VAL A 12 -3.50 -5.75 -1.93
C VAL A 12 -4.54 -5.04 -1.07
N SER A 13 -5.11 -5.75 -0.09
CA SER A 13 -6.10 -5.18 0.81
C SER A 13 -5.55 -4.03 1.67
N ARG A 14 -6.43 -3.11 2.06
CA ARG A 14 -6.11 -1.99 2.96
C ARG A 14 -5.38 -2.48 4.22
N ASP A 15 -5.89 -3.54 4.85
CA ASP A 15 -5.34 -4.05 6.11
C ASP A 15 -3.93 -4.65 5.90
N ALA A 16 -3.70 -5.32 4.76
CA ALA A 16 -2.36 -5.79 4.39
C ALA A 16 -1.37 -4.63 4.17
N ILE A 17 -1.82 -3.52 3.55
CA ILE A 17 -1.00 -2.32 3.40
C ILE A 17 -0.63 -1.74 4.78
N VAL A 18 -1.61 -1.56 5.67
CA VAL A 18 -1.38 -1.02 7.03
C VAL A 18 -0.40 -1.91 7.81
N ASP A 19 -0.58 -3.23 7.78
CA ASP A 19 0.28 -4.16 8.51
C ASP A 19 1.73 -4.13 8.03
N ARG A 20 1.96 -4.01 6.73
CA ARG A 20 3.31 -3.90 6.15
C ARG A 20 3.97 -2.58 6.54
N LEU A 21 3.18 -1.53 6.74
CA LEU A 21 3.66 -0.18 7.02
C LEU A 21 3.79 0.16 8.51
N ARG A 22 3.24 -0.67 9.41
CA ARG A 22 3.15 -0.41 10.86
C ARG A 22 4.48 -0.06 11.56
N LYS A 23 5.62 -0.48 11.00
CA LYS A 23 6.96 -0.27 11.57
C LYS A 23 7.62 1.05 11.15
N TYR A 24 7.01 1.81 10.25
CA TYR A 24 7.57 3.05 9.71
C TYR A 24 6.94 4.26 10.41
N GLY A 25 7.79 5.14 10.95
CA GLY A 25 7.38 6.34 11.68
C GLY A 25 7.42 7.63 10.85
N PHE A 26 7.33 7.54 9.52
CA PHE A 26 7.44 8.70 8.63
C PHE A 26 6.10 9.40 8.40
N ILE A 27 6.13 10.70 8.10
CA ILE A 27 4.92 11.52 7.95
C ILE A 27 4.08 11.11 6.73
N GLU A 28 4.74 10.65 5.66
CA GLU A 28 4.13 10.13 4.45
C GLU A 28 3.34 8.85 4.76
N ILE A 29 3.92 7.97 5.58
CA ILE A 29 3.27 6.73 6.03
C ILE A 29 2.12 7.02 6.99
N ALA A 30 2.27 7.99 7.90
CA ALA A 30 1.17 8.41 8.77
C ALA A 30 -0.01 8.98 7.95
N THR A 31 0.29 9.83 6.97
CA THR A 31 -0.69 10.37 6.01
C THR A 31 -1.39 9.26 5.25
N LEU A 32 -0.64 8.27 4.77
CA LEU A 32 -1.16 7.12 4.06
C LEU A 32 -2.08 6.26 4.93
N ASN A 33 -1.72 6.00 6.18
CA ASN A 33 -2.56 5.25 7.13
C ASN A 33 -3.89 5.97 7.38
N HIS A 34 -3.88 7.30 7.52
CA HIS A 34 -5.11 8.08 7.59
C HIS A 34 -5.94 7.97 6.31
N PHE A 35 -5.31 8.08 5.15
CA PHE A 35 -5.99 7.93 3.86
C PHE A 35 -6.67 6.57 3.73
N LEU A 36 -5.94 5.49 4.04
CA LEU A 36 -6.44 4.12 4.04
C LEU A 36 -7.66 3.96 4.97
N TYR A 37 -7.59 4.49 6.19
CA TYR A 37 -8.67 4.34 7.16
C TYR A 37 -9.94 5.12 6.81
N PHE A 38 -9.79 6.34 6.29
CA PHE A 38 -10.92 7.25 6.07
C PHE A 38 -11.51 7.20 4.66
N PHE A 39 -10.73 6.78 3.64
CA PHE A 39 -11.15 6.88 2.25
C PHE A 39 -11.17 5.54 1.50
N CYS A 40 -10.44 4.52 1.95
CA CYS A 40 -10.39 3.23 1.26
C CYS A 40 -11.40 2.21 1.82
N GLY A 41 -12.01 1.45 0.91
CA GLY A 41 -12.71 0.21 1.24
C GLY A 41 -11.75 -0.92 1.65
N ILE A 42 -12.25 -2.16 1.72
CA ILE A 42 -11.41 -3.34 2.03
C ILE A 42 -10.28 -3.48 1.02
N VAL A 43 -10.60 -3.30 -0.25
CA VAL A 43 -9.65 -3.26 -1.36
C VAL A 43 -9.68 -1.83 -1.92
N PRO A 44 -8.54 -1.11 -1.95
CA PRO A 44 -8.45 0.19 -2.60
C PRO A 44 -8.83 0.11 -4.07
N ASP A 45 -9.48 1.16 -4.60
CA ASP A 45 -9.70 1.28 -6.04
C ASP A 45 -8.43 1.73 -6.76
N ARG A 46 -8.47 1.77 -8.10
CA ARG A 46 -7.31 2.13 -8.92
C ARG A 46 -6.77 3.54 -8.62
N ALA A 47 -7.64 4.50 -8.36
CA ALA A 47 -7.22 5.87 -8.02
C ALA A 47 -6.54 5.92 -6.64
N SER A 48 -7.08 5.16 -5.68
CA SER A 48 -6.51 5.00 -4.35
C SER A 48 -5.15 4.31 -4.40
N TYR A 49 -5.00 3.26 -5.21
CA TYR A 49 -3.70 2.61 -5.43
C TYR A 49 -2.66 3.57 -6.02
N LEU A 50 -3.05 4.42 -6.97
CA LEU A 50 -2.16 5.43 -7.52
C LEU A 50 -1.68 6.40 -6.43
N TYR A 51 -2.60 6.92 -5.61
CA TYR A 51 -2.25 7.80 -4.49
C TYR A 51 -1.35 7.11 -3.47
N ILE A 52 -1.64 5.85 -3.14
CA ILE A 52 -0.84 5.05 -2.21
C ILE A 52 0.59 4.90 -2.76
N LYS A 53 0.72 4.54 -4.04
CA LYS A 53 2.02 4.42 -4.71
C LYS A 53 2.79 5.74 -4.68
N GLU A 54 2.15 6.86 -5.01
CA GLU A 54 2.79 8.19 -4.97
C GLU A 54 3.36 8.50 -3.58
N LYS A 55 2.62 8.21 -2.51
CA LYS A 55 3.08 8.45 -1.14
C LYS A 55 4.20 7.49 -0.70
N LEU A 56 4.17 6.24 -1.15
CA LEU A 56 5.27 5.31 -0.90
C LEU A 56 6.54 5.75 -1.64
N GLN A 57 6.41 6.23 -2.87
CA GLN A 57 7.53 6.77 -3.64
C GLN A 57 8.09 8.03 -3.00
N GLU A 58 7.25 8.96 -2.55
CA GLU A 58 7.67 10.16 -1.79
C GLU A 58 8.47 9.77 -0.54
N CYS A 59 8.00 8.77 0.21
CA CYS A 59 8.72 8.26 1.38
C CYS A 59 10.09 7.68 1.01
N LEU A 60 10.19 6.96 -0.11
CA LEU A 60 11.46 6.41 -0.59
C LEU A 60 12.40 7.53 -1.05
N ASP A 61 11.91 8.49 -1.82
CA ASP A 61 12.73 9.58 -2.38
C ASP A 61 13.35 10.44 -1.28
N ILE A 62 12.65 10.63 -0.16
CA ILE A 62 13.12 11.44 0.98
C ILE A 62 14.01 10.64 1.93
N HIS A 63 13.62 9.41 2.30
CA HIS A 63 14.23 8.70 3.43
C HIS A 63 15.08 7.49 3.03
N ASN A 64 14.94 6.95 1.82
CA ASN A 64 15.63 5.73 1.43
C ASN A 64 17.15 5.95 1.35
N ASN A 65 17.87 5.31 2.26
CA ASN A 65 19.33 5.33 2.31
C ASN A 65 19.99 4.09 1.70
N GLY A 66 19.22 3.25 1.00
CA GLY A 66 19.69 2.00 0.38
C GLY A 66 19.80 0.81 1.34
N SER A 67 19.40 0.95 2.61
CA SER A 67 19.36 -0.17 3.56
C SER A 67 18.13 -1.05 3.39
N ASP A 68 18.21 -2.29 3.88
CA ASP A 68 17.12 -3.27 3.87
C ASP A 68 15.87 -2.82 4.66
N TYR A 69 15.99 -1.76 5.47
CA TYR A 69 14.86 -1.16 6.17
C TYR A 69 13.72 -0.80 5.23
N PHE A 70 14.02 -0.36 4.00
CA PHE A 70 13.05 0.08 3.00
C PHE A 70 12.58 -1.02 2.03
N LEU A 71 13.11 -2.24 2.14
CA LEU A 71 12.80 -3.34 1.22
C LEU A 71 11.30 -3.64 1.16
N GLU A 72 10.60 -3.52 2.29
CA GLU A 72 9.16 -3.78 2.34
C GLU A 72 8.33 -2.72 1.61
N ILE A 73 8.79 -1.45 1.62
CA ILE A 73 8.14 -0.38 0.86
C ILE A 73 8.33 -0.60 -0.64
N HIS A 74 9.55 -1.00 -1.07
CA HIS A 74 9.80 -1.36 -2.48
C HIS A 74 8.92 -2.51 -2.97
N ARG A 75 8.80 -3.57 -2.17
CA ARG A 75 7.91 -4.70 -2.49
C ARG A 75 6.46 -4.26 -2.60
N LEU A 76 6.01 -3.44 -1.65
CA LEU A 76 4.63 -2.94 -1.67
C LEU A 76 4.32 -2.10 -2.90
N VAL A 77 5.27 -1.26 -3.36
CA VAL A 77 5.13 -0.52 -4.62
C VAL A 77 4.98 -1.47 -5.81
N GLN A 78 5.77 -2.54 -5.87
CA GLN A 78 5.67 -3.55 -6.94
C GLN A 78 4.33 -4.29 -6.92
N ASP A 79 3.85 -4.68 -5.73
CA ASP A 79 2.57 -5.36 -5.58
C ASP A 79 1.40 -4.46 -6.01
N ILE A 80 1.47 -3.16 -5.70
CA ILE A 80 0.48 -2.17 -6.15
C ILE A 80 0.56 -1.97 -7.67
N ASP A 81 1.75 -1.90 -8.26
CA ASP A 81 1.91 -1.78 -9.71
C ASP A 81 1.34 -2.98 -10.45
N TYR A 82 1.52 -4.18 -9.90
CA TYR A 82 0.91 -5.39 -10.42
C TYR A 82 -0.62 -5.31 -10.34
N ALA A 83 -1.17 -4.93 -9.18
CA ALA A 83 -2.62 -4.79 -8.97
C ALA A 83 -3.27 -3.75 -9.90
N MET A 84 -2.52 -2.71 -10.32
CA MET A 84 -3.01 -1.67 -11.25
C MET A 84 -2.84 -2.02 -12.74
N SER A 85 -2.10 -3.08 -13.06
CA SER A 85 -1.80 -3.51 -14.44
C SER A 85 -2.81 -4.53 -14.98
N ILE A 86 -3.75 -4.98 -14.14
CA ILE A 86 -4.82 -5.93 -14.46
C ILE A 86 -6.07 -5.18 -14.92
#